data_AF-A0AAV9BSZ7-F1
#
_entry.id   AF-A0AAV9BSZ7-F1
#
_cell.length_a   1.000
_cell.length_b   1.000
_cell.length_c   1.000
_cell.angle_alpha   90.00
_cell.angle_beta   90.00
_cell.angle_gamma   90.00
#
_symmetry.space_group_name_H-M   'P 1'
#
loop_
_entity.id
_entity.type
_entity.pdbx_description
1 polymer ?
#
loop_
_entity_poly.entity_id
_entity_poly.type
_entity_poly.pdbx_seq_one_letter_code
_entity_poly.pdbx_strand_id
1 'polypeptide(L)'
;MIEMEGSFAIDHLETIEVELNESNDNDDANDDTRGQQVAKSFRVVIEPMLSEHFGSGGIMDDLFYRYGEQLREYFTHNKKAKLINVLVSMDRKG
;
A
#
# COMPACT_ATOMS: atom_id res chain seq x y z
N MET A 1 -2.48 21.12 -9.55
CA MET A 1 -2.06 20.42 -10.79
C MET A 1 -3.21 20.30 -11.78
N ILE A 2 -4.42 19.88 -11.36
CA ILE A 2 -5.61 19.81 -12.23
C ILE A 2 -6.13 21.20 -12.63
N GLU A 3 -6.41 22.08 -11.67
CA GLU A 3 -6.91 23.44 -11.97
C GLU A 3 -5.91 24.27 -12.79
N MET A 4 -4.61 24.08 -12.52
CA MET A 4 -3.51 24.74 -13.23
C MET A 4 -3.35 24.22 -14.66
N GLU A 5 -3.55 22.92 -14.90
CA GLU A 5 -3.54 22.34 -16.25
C GLU A 5 -4.76 22.83 -17.05
N GLY A 6 -5.92 22.92 -16.40
CA GLY A 6 -7.07 23.68 -16.90
C GLY A 6 -8.07 22.90 -17.75
N SER A 7 -7.74 21.70 -18.26
CA SER A 7 -8.62 20.92 -19.15
C SER A 7 -9.78 20.24 -18.44
N PHE A 8 -9.74 20.12 -17.11
CA PHE A 8 -10.73 19.40 -16.33
C PHE A 8 -11.37 20.27 -15.24
N ALA A 9 -12.65 20.06 -15.00
CA ALA A 9 -13.36 20.51 -13.81
C ALA A 9 -13.42 19.33 -12.82
N ILE A 10 -13.12 19.59 -11.54
CA ILE A 10 -13.26 18.59 -10.49
C ILE A 10 -14.73 18.55 -10.09
N ASP A 11 -15.36 17.39 -10.26
CA ASP A 11 -16.75 17.14 -9.85
C ASP A 11 -16.79 16.65 -8.40
N HIS A 12 -15.90 15.74 -8.03
CA HIS A 12 -15.80 15.18 -6.68
C HIS A 12 -14.34 14.98 -6.26
N LEU A 13 -14.05 15.26 -5.00
CA LEU A 13 -12.74 15.03 -4.38
C LEU A 13 -12.93 14.53 -2.95
N GLU A 14 -12.43 13.33 -2.67
CA GLU A 14 -12.49 12.74 -1.33
C GLU A 14 -11.25 11.94 -0.99
N THR A 15 -11.06 11.71 0.31
CA THR A 15 -10.03 10.80 0.82
C THR A 15 -10.68 9.58 1.43
N ILE A 16 -10.25 8.39 1.01
CA ILE A 16 -10.71 7.10 1.49
C ILE A 16 -9.59 6.47 2.32
N GLU A 17 -9.88 6.12 3.56
CA GLU A 17 -8.94 5.41 4.43
C GLU A 17 -9.18 3.91 4.34
N VAL A 18 -8.11 3.14 4.11
CA VAL A 18 -8.14 1.68 4.06
C VAL A 18 -7.23 1.15 5.17
N GLU A 19 -7.74 0.28 6.04
CA GLU A 19 -6.94 -0.34 7.10
C GLU A 19 -6.07 -1.48 6.53
N LEU A 20 -4.75 -1.31 6.60
CA LEU A 20 -3.77 -2.27 6.07
C LEU A 20 -3.67 -3.53 6.93
N ASN A 21 -4.05 -3.43 8.20
CA ASN A 21 -4.03 -4.52 9.15
C ASN A 21 -5.42 -5.16 9.36
N GLU A 22 -6.41 -4.82 8.53
CA GLU A 22 -7.75 -5.40 8.61
C GLU A 22 -7.72 -6.90 8.23
N SER A 23 -8.33 -7.72 9.08
CA SER A 23 -8.48 -9.15 8.84
C SER A 23 -9.76 -9.44 8.08
N ASN A 24 -9.66 -10.09 6.92
CA ASN A 24 -10.83 -10.75 6.36
C ASN A 24 -11.25 -11.87 7.33
N ASP A 25 -12.47 -11.84 7.84
CA ASP A 25 -13.02 -12.80 8.82
C ASP A 25 -12.95 -14.28 8.38
N ASN A 26 -12.62 -14.54 7.11
CA ASN A 26 -12.50 -15.87 6.53
C ASN A 26 -11.07 -16.45 6.55
N ASP A 27 -10.07 -15.64 6.92
CA ASP A 27 -8.69 -16.11 7.08
C ASP A 27 -8.40 -16.26 8.57
N ASP A 28 -8.15 -17.51 8.99
CA ASP A 28 -7.56 -17.89 10.29
C ASP A 28 -6.09 -17.41 10.41
N ALA A 29 -5.78 -16.29 9.78
CA ALA A 29 -4.48 -15.66 9.75
C ALA A 29 -4.25 -15.00 11.10
N ASN A 30 -3.58 -15.76 11.98
CA ASN A 30 -3.01 -15.26 13.22
C ASN A 30 -2.30 -13.91 12.97
N ASP A 31 -2.46 -12.97 13.91
CA ASP A 31 -1.97 -11.59 13.84
C ASP A 31 -0.47 -11.52 13.48
N ASP A 32 0.28 -12.54 13.89
CA ASP A 32 1.70 -12.73 13.58
C ASP A 32 2.03 -12.81 12.07
N THR A 33 1.08 -13.18 11.21
CA THR A 33 1.31 -13.33 9.76
C THR A 33 0.90 -12.11 8.94
N ARG A 34 0.20 -11.13 9.54
CA ARG A 34 -0.36 -9.97 8.84
C ARG A 34 0.71 -9.12 8.18
N GLY A 35 1.80 -8.84 8.89
CA GLY A 35 2.92 -8.06 8.36
C GLY A 35 3.52 -8.68 7.09
N GLN A 36 3.66 -10.01 7.07
CA GLN A 36 4.17 -10.76 5.92
C GLN A 36 3.19 -10.76 4.74
N GLN A 37 1.87 -10.83 4.99
CA GLN A 37 0.86 -10.72 3.94
C GLN A 37 0.90 -9.34 3.28
N VAL A 38 0.93 -8.27 4.07
CA VAL A 38 1.02 -6.90 3.55
C VAL A 38 2.33 -6.70 2.78
N ALA A 39 3.46 -7.18 3.31
CA ALA A 39 4.75 -7.11 2.62
C ALA A 39 4.72 -7.78 1.24
N LYS A 40 4.05 -8.93 1.10
CA LYS A 40 3.87 -9.61 -0.19
C LYS A 40 3.06 -8.77 -1.19
N SER A 41 1.98 -8.13 -0.74
CA SER A 41 1.19 -7.24 -1.61
C SER A 41 2.01 -6.07 -2.14
N PHE A 42 2.84 -5.46 -1.29
CA PHE A 42 3.77 -4.41 -1.72
C PHE A 42 4.91 -4.94 -2.60
N ARG A 43 5.42 -6.14 -2.32
CA ARG A 43 6.49 -6.79 -3.11
C ARG A 43 6.14 -6.87 -4.59
N VAL A 44 4.92 -7.30 -4.91
CA VAL A 44 4.44 -7.41 -6.30
C VAL A 44 4.56 -6.09 -7.07
N VAL A 45 4.37 -4.95 -6.39
CA VAL A 45 4.42 -3.62 -7.01
C VAL A 45 5.83 -3.02 -7.02
N ILE A 46 6.57 -3.17 -5.92
CA ILE A 46 7.80 -2.40 -5.67
C ILE A 46 9.06 -3.18 -6.08
N GLU A 47 9.05 -4.52 -6.06
CA GLU A 47 10.24 -5.33 -6.36
C GLU A 47 10.89 -5.03 -7.72
N PRO A 48 10.17 -4.77 -8.82
CA PRO A 48 10.82 -4.40 -10.09
C PRO A 48 11.73 -3.18 -9.96
N MET A 49 11.29 -2.14 -9.24
CA MET A 49 12.06 -0.92 -9.03
C MET A 49 13.28 -1.14 -8.12
N LEU A 50 13.13 -1.95 -7.07
CA LEU A 50 14.22 -2.23 -6.14
C LEU A 50 15.24 -3.19 -6.73
N SER A 51 14.80 -4.20 -7.46
CA SER A 51 15.69 -5.18 -8.08
C SER A 51 16.50 -4.59 -9.24
N GLU A 52 15.97 -3.58 -9.94
CA GLU A 52 16.73 -2.81 -10.92
C GLU A 52 17.91 -2.06 -10.28
N HIS A 53 17.74 -1.54 -9.07
CA HIS A 53 18.76 -0.73 -8.41
C HIS A 53 19.72 -1.54 -7.52
N PHE A 54 19.20 -2.54 -6.81
CA PHE A 54 19.93 -3.30 -5.77
C PHE A 54 20.23 -4.75 -6.16
N GLY A 55 19.72 -5.22 -7.30
CA GLY A 55 19.87 -6.60 -7.78
C GLY A 55 18.69 -7.50 -7.42
N SER A 56 18.52 -8.57 -8.18
CA SER A 56 17.41 -9.53 -8.06
C SER A 56 17.74 -10.75 -7.19
N GLY A 57 16.73 -11.55 -6.85
CA GLY A 57 16.89 -12.85 -6.19
C GLY A 57 16.96 -12.76 -4.67
N GLY A 58 17.89 -13.49 -4.05
CA GLY A 58 17.93 -13.68 -2.59
C GLY A 58 18.03 -12.39 -1.76
N ILE A 59 18.58 -11.30 -2.34
CA ILE A 59 18.59 -9.99 -1.68
C ILE A 59 17.18 -9.38 -1.55
N MET A 60 16.33 -9.57 -2.56
CA MET A 60 14.92 -9.14 -2.50
C MET A 60 14.13 -10.04 -1.54
N ASP A 61 14.44 -11.33 -1.48
CA ASP A 61 13.82 -12.23 -0.52
C ASP A 61 14.09 -11.82 0.94
N ASP A 62 15.35 -11.51 1.30
CA ASP A 62 15.71 -11.03 2.64
C ASP A 62 15.09 -9.65 2.93
N LEU A 63 15.11 -8.74 1.94
CA LEU A 63 14.54 -7.40 2.09
C LEU A 63 13.04 -7.44 2.41
N PHE A 64 12.26 -8.18 1.64
CA PHE A 64 10.81 -8.25 1.87
C PHE A 64 10.43 -9.09 3.09
N TYR A 65 11.25 -10.08 3.46
CA TYR A 65 11.07 -10.81 4.72
C TYR A 65 11.23 -9.87 5.93
N ARG A 66 12.32 -9.08 5.96
CA ARG A 66 12.55 -8.09 7.03
C ARG A 66 11.50 -6.99 7.06
N TYR A 67 11.06 -6.53 5.90
CA TYR A 67 9.97 -5.58 5.78
C TYR A 67 8.67 -6.12 6.40
N GLY A 68 8.34 -7.39 6.15
CA GLY A 68 7.21 -8.06 6.78
C GLY A 68 7.31 -8.14 8.31
N GLU A 69 8.50 -8.40 8.86
CA GLU A 69 8.72 -8.40 10.32
C GLU A 69 8.53 -7.01 10.93
N GLN A 70 9.00 -5.96 10.24
CA GLN A 70 8.78 -4.58 10.68
C GLN A 70 7.30 -4.21 10.66
N LEU A 71 6.56 -4.62 9.62
CA LEU A 71 5.11 -4.42 9.55
C LEU A 71 4.38 -5.17 10.67
N ARG A 72 4.80 -6.41 10.97
CA ARG A 72 4.24 -7.20 12.07
C ARG A 72 4.40 -6.47 13.40
N GLU A 73 5.63 -6.03 13.73
CA GLU A 73 5.91 -5.25 14.93
C GLU A 73 5.12 -3.93 14.95
N TYR A 74 5.04 -3.23 13.82
CA TYR A 74 4.28 -2.00 13.70
C TYR A 74 2.80 -2.21 14.00
N PHE A 75 2.17 -3.26 13.46
CA PHE A 75 0.75 -3.57 13.68
C PHE A 75 0.46 -4.00 15.12
N THR A 76 1.38 -4.71 15.79
CA THR A 76 1.24 -5.02 17.22
C THR A 76 1.08 -3.76 18.08
N HIS A 77 1.77 -2.67 17.71
CA HIS A 77 1.75 -1.41 18.46
C HIS A 77 0.78 -0.36 17.91
N ASN A 78 0.34 -0.50 16.67
CA ASN A 78 -0.53 0.46 15.97
C ASN A 78 -1.75 -0.26 15.41
N LYS A 79 -2.84 -0.22 16.19
CA LYS A 79 -4.09 -0.94 15.86
C LYS A 79 -4.78 -0.49 14.57
N LYS A 80 -4.38 0.65 14.00
CA LYS A 80 -4.99 1.23 12.78
C LYS A 80 -3.91 1.75 11.83
N ALA A 81 -3.25 0.83 11.15
CA ALA A 81 -2.37 1.21 10.05
C ALA A 81 -3.22 1.57 8.83
N LYS A 82 -3.23 2.84 8.41
CA LYS A 82 -4.12 3.31 7.35
C LYS A 82 -3.37 3.74 6.10
N LEU A 83 -3.87 3.31 4.95
CA LEU A 83 -3.53 3.86 3.64
C LEU A 83 -4.59 4.87 3.24
N ILE A 84 -4.17 6.07 2.83
CA ILE A 84 -5.09 7.11 2.36
C ILE A 84 -5.08 7.09 0.83
N ASN A 85 -6.23 6.78 0.24
CA ASN A 85 -6.48 6.93 -1.19
C ASN A 85 -7.14 8.28 -1.43
N VAL A 86 -6.70 8.98 -2.47
CA VAL A 86 -7.36 10.20 -2.94
C VAL A 86 -8.19 9.83 -4.15
N LEU A 87 -9.52 9.94 -4.03
CA LEU A 87 -10.44 9.75 -5.14
C LEU A 87 -10.77 11.10 -5.75
N VAL A 88 -10.61 11.20 -7.07
CA VAL A 88 -10.96 12.41 -7.83
C VAL A 88 -11.85 12.02 -8.99
N SER A 89 -13.05 12.58 -9.04
CA SER A 89 -13.94 12.56 -10.21
C SER A 89 -13.79 13.88 -10.97
N MET A 90 -13.66 13.81 -12.29
CA MET A 90 -13.43 14.98 -13.12
C MET A 90 -14.12 14.86 -14.47
N ASP A 91 -14.63 15.98 -14.95
CA ASP A 91 -15.17 16.13 -16.30
C ASP A 91 -14.24 16.99 -17.15
N ARG A 92 -14.10 16.62 -18.43
CA ARG A 92 -13.38 17.44 -19.39
C ARG A 92 -14.17 18.72 -19.66
N LYS A 93 -13.51 19.87 -19.55
CA LYS A 93 -14.09 21.15 -19.97
C LYS A 93 -14.23 21.15 -21.50
N GLY A 94 -15.35 21.72 -21.96
CA GLY A 94 -15.61 21.94 -23.39
C GLY A 94 -14.60 22.86 -24.04
#